data_AF-A0A351H7L9-F1
#
_entry.id   AF-A0A351H7L9-F1
#
_cell.length_a   1.000
_cell.length_b   1.000
_cell.length_c   1.000
_cell.angle_alpha   90.00
_cell.angle_beta   90.00
_cell.angle_gamma   90.00
#
_symmetry.space_group_name_H-M   'P 1'
#
loop_
_entity.id
_entity.type
_entity.pdbx_description
1 polymer ?
#
loop_
_entity_poly.entity_id
_entity_poly.type
_entity_poly.pdbx_seq_one_letter_code
_entity_poly.pdbx_strand_id
1 'polypeptide(L)'
;MKNLRAIPSRKPDNHYKKLKKISLGAAYLYKAVILPKMQGKEVYTGKVNMSAFDHEDIEIICDYYKYNVAAERPENKVLFELYSKISGAPPLNSHSDFI
;
A
#
# COMPACT_ATOMS: atom_id res chain seq x y z
N MET A 1 35.55 -21.34 -5.65
CA MET A 1 34.09 -21.58 -5.47
C MET A 1 33.42 -20.22 -5.34
N LYS A 2 32.49 -19.87 -6.25
CA LYS A 2 31.78 -18.58 -6.21
C LYS A 2 30.71 -18.64 -5.12
N ASN A 3 30.78 -17.74 -4.13
CA ASN A 3 29.79 -17.61 -3.07
C ASN A 3 28.45 -17.13 -3.66
N LEU A 4 27.55 -18.07 -3.94
CA LEU A 4 26.14 -17.78 -4.23
C LEU A 4 25.51 -17.28 -2.92
N ARG A 5 25.51 -15.95 -2.71
CA ARG A 5 24.71 -15.34 -1.65
C ARG A 5 23.27 -15.79 -1.88
N ALA A 6 22.73 -16.57 -0.95
CA ALA A 6 21.32 -16.94 -0.96
C ALA A 6 20.51 -15.64 -0.96
N ILE A 7 19.81 -15.39 -2.07
CA ILE A 7 18.81 -14.33 -2.16
C ILE A 7 17.75 -14.71 -1.13
N PRO A 8 17.42 -13.85 -0.16
CA PRO A 8 16.40 -14.20 0.82
C PRO A 8 15.13 -14.53 0.05
N SER A 9 14.67 -15.77 0.18
CA SER A 9 13.37 -16.21 -0.32
C SER A 9 12.33 -15.32 0.36
N ARG A 10 11.90 -14.26 -0.33
CA ARG A 10 10.82 -13.40 0.13
C ARG A 10 9.60 -14.28 0.25
N LYS A 11 9.13 -14.49 1.48
CA LYS A 11 7.77 -14.96 1.73
C LYS A 11 6.83 -14.17 0.79
N PRO A 12 5.89 -14.82 0.12
CA PRO A 12 5.04 -14.12 -0.84
C PRO A 12 4.31 -13.00 -0.10
N ASP A 13 4.46 -11.80 -0.63
CA ASP A 13 3.87 -10.58 -0.10
C ASP A 13 2.36 -10.75 0.07
N ASN A 14 1.88 -10.60 1.30
CA ASN A 14 0.47 -10.78 1.64
C ASN A 14 -0.42 -9.82 0.85
N HIS A 15 0.06 -8.60 0.59
CA HIS A 15 -0.68 -7.60 -0.18
C HIS A 15 -0.86 -8.02 -1.63
N TYR A 16 0.18 -8.56 -2.26
CA TYR A 16 0.08 -9.05 -3.64
C TYR A 16 -0.96 -10.16 -3.79
N LYS A 17 -1.01 -11.10 -2.84
CA LYS A 17 -2.01 -12.18 -2.84
C LYS A 17 -3.43 -11.64 -2.66
N LYS A 18 -3.64 -10.66 -1.78
CA LYS A 18 -4.94 -10.02 -1.56
C LYS A 18 -5.38 -9.25 -2.80
N LEU A 19 -4.50 -8.42 -3.36
CA LEU A 19 -4.77 -7.64 -4.57
C LEU A 19 -5.13 -8.53 -5.75
N LYS A 20 -4.44 -9.66 -5.96
CA LYS A 20 -4.79 -10.60 -7.04
C LYS A 20 -6.23 -11.11 -6.99
N LYS A 21 -6.85 -11.13 -5.81
CA LYS A 21 -8.26 -11.51 -5.63
C LYS A 21 -9.23 -10.36 -5.92
N ILE A 22 -8.74 -9.11 -5.87
CA ILE A 22 -9.52 -7.89 -6.10
C ILE A 22 -9.40 -7.48 -7.57
N SER A 23 -8.16 -7.30 -8.05
CA SER A 23 -7.84 -6.98 -9.44
C SER A 23 -6.45 -7.50 -9.81
N LEU A 24 -6.36 -8.13 -10.98
CA LEU A 24 -5.10 -8.59 -11.55
C LEU A 24 -4.20 -7.42 -11.98
N GLY A 25 -4.76 -6.35 -12.54
CA GLY A 25 -4.00 -5.17 -12.95
C GLY A 25 -3.49 -4.36 -11.75
N ALA A 26 -4.30 -4.21 -10.69
CA ALA A 26 -3.85 -3.58 -9.45
C ALA A 26 -2.73 -4.41 -8.78
N ALA A 27 -2.84 -5.75 -8.81
CA ALA A 27 -1.78 -6.62 -8.32
C ALA A 27 -0.50 -6.51 -9.17
N TYR A 28 -0.63 -6.35 -10.49
CA TYR A 28 0.49 -6.08 -11.38
C TYR A 28 1.18 -4.76 -10.99
N LEU A 29 0.42 -3.66 -10.87
CA LEU A 29 0.92 -2.34 -10.46
C LEU A 29 1.59 -2.37 -9.09
N TYR A 30 1.04 -3.11 -8.13
CA TYR A 30 1.66 -3.30 -6.83
C TYR A 30 3.08 -3.88 -6.95
N LYS A 31 3.23 -4.95 -7.74
CA LYS A 31 4.51 -5.64 -7.90
C LYS A 31 5.50 -4.84 -8.75
N ALA A 32 5.02 -4.18 -9.81
CA ALA A 32 5.86 -3.47 -10.77
C ALA A 32 6.26 -2.06 -10.31
N VAL A 33 5.44 -1.41 -9.48
CA VAL A 33 5.61 0.00 -9.12
C VAL A 33 5.71 0.18 -7.61
N ILE A 34 4.67 -0.19 -6.86
CA ILE A 34 4.56 0.14 -5.43
C ILE A 34 5.64 -0.56 -4.60
N LEU A 35 5.79 -1.88 -4.77
CA LEU A 35 6.73 -2.69 -4.00
C LEU A 35 8.20 -2.27 -4.24
N PRO A 36 8.66 -2.00 -5.48
CA PRO A 36 9.98 -1.40 -5.72
C PRO A 36 10.13 -0.03 -5.05
N LYS A 37 9.14 0.87 -5.16
CA LYS A 37 9.20 2.20 -4.53
C LYS A 37 9.31 2.11 -3.01
N MET A 38 8.55 1.21 -2.38
CA MET A 38 8.66 0.94 -0.93
C MET A 38 10.04 0.43 -0.51
N GLN A 39 10.78 -0.19 -1.43
CA GLN A 39 12.14 -0.67 -1.20
C GLN A 39 13.21 0.37 -1.53
N GLY A 40 12.81 1.61 -1.81
CA GLY A 40 13.73 2.68 -2.21
C GLY A 40 14.32 2.50 -3.62
N LYS A 41 13.71 1.66 -4.47
CA LYS A 41 14.18 1.43 -5.83
C LYS A 41 13.51 2.40 -6.80
N GLU A 42 14.25 2.78 -7.84
CA GLU A 42 13.67 3.48 -8.98
C GLU A 42 12.72 2.58 -9.75
N VAL A 43 11.66 3.20 -10.29
CA VAL A 43 10.72 2.55 -11.19
C VAL A 43 10.79 3.29 -12.51
N TYR A 44 11.24 2.59 -13.55
CA TYR A 44 11.28 3.10 -14.91
C TYR A 44 9.93 2.86 -15.57
N THR A 45 9.14 3.92 -15.72
CA THR A 45 7.78 3.86 -16.29
C THR A 45 7.76 3.30 -17.71
N GLY A 46 8.81 3.51 -18.50
CA GLY A 46 8.95 2.92 -19.84
C GLY A 46 9.10 1.39 -19.87
N LYS A 47 9.29 0.73 -18.72
CA LYS A 47 9.31 -0.74 -18.59
C LYS A 47 8.02 -1.33 -18.03
N VAL A 48 7.05 -0.47 -17.70
CA VAL A 48 5.74 -0.90 -17.20
C VAL A 48 4.90 -1.34 -18.41
N ASN A 49 4.34 -2.55 -18.33
CA ASN A 49 3.46 -3.08 -19.35
C ASN A 49 2.09 -2.40 -19.22
N MET A 50 1.83 -1.42 -20.07
CA MET A 50 0.58 -0.65 -20.07
C MET A 50 -0.65 -1.47 -20.50
N SER A 51 -0.46 -2.67 -21.08
CA SER A 51 -1.58 -3.58 -21.39
C SER A 51 -1.96 -4.52 -20.24
N ALA A 52 -1.24 -4.46 -19.12
CA ALA A 52 -1.47 -5.35 -17.98
C ALA A 52 -2.46 -4.79 -16.95
N PHE A 53 -2.96 -3.57 -17.13
CA PHE A 53 -3.87 -2.90 -16.21
C PHE A 53 -4.67 -1.82 -16.94
N ASP A 54 -5.84 -1.50 -16.41
CA ASP A 54 -6.72 -0.44 -16.87
C ASP A 54 -6.70 0.77 -15.92
N HIS A 55 -7.41 1.83 -16.28
CA HIS A 55 -7.49 3.04 -15.46
C HIS A 55 -8.04 2.76 -14.05
N GLU A 56 -9.10 1.95 -13.95
CA GLU A 56 -9.72 1.56 -12.68
C GLU A 56 -8.73 0.83 -11.74
N ASP A 57 -7.78 0.08 -12.31
CA ASP A 57 -6.77 -0.62 -11.51
C ASP A 57 -5.81 0.35 -10.81
N ILE A 58 -5.60 1.54 -11.39
CA ILE A 58 -4.81 2.61 -10.78
C ILE A 58 -5.53 3.13 -9.54
N GLU A 59 -6.85 3.35 -9.62
CA GLU A 59 -7.65 3.79 -8.48
C GLU A 59 -7.64 2.73 -7.37
N ILE A 60 -7.89 1.47 -7.73
CA ILE A 60 -7.87 0.35 -6.78
C ILE A 60 -6.53 0.26 -6.04
N ILE A 61 -5.40 0.38 -6.75
CA ILE A 61 -4.09 0.28 -6.09
C ILE A 61 -3.76 1.50 -5.23
N CYS A 62 -4.20 2.69 -5.62
CA CYS A 62 -4.01 3.91 -4.83
C CYS A 62 -4.76 3.83 -3.51
N ASP A 63 -6.03 3.44 -3.54
CA ASP A 63 -6.83 3.25 -2.33
C ASP A 63 -6.26 2.12 -1.49
N TYR A 64 -5.94 0.98 -2.10
CA TYR A 64 -5.34 -0.13 -1.39
C TYR A 64 -4.05 0.29 -0.67
N TYR A 65 -3.17 1.03 -1.35
CA TYR A 65 -1.93 1.53 -0.77
C TYR A 65 -2.22 2.44 0.43
N LYS A 66 -3.12 3.42 0.26
CA LYS A 66 -3.49 4.36 1.33
C LYS A 66 -3.98 3.65 2.59
N TYR A 67 -4.90 2.70 2.45
CA TYR A 67 -5.57 2.07 3.58
C TYR A 67 -4.82 0.87 4.18
N ASN A 68 -4.04 0.14 3.39
CA ASN A 68 -3.46 -1.14 3.81
C ASN A 68 -1.93 -1.14 3.88
N VAL A 69 -1.26 -0.25 3.14
CA VAL A 69 0.21 -0.32 2.97
C VAL A 69 0.89 0.88 3.62
N ALA A 70 0.38 2.08 3.38
CA ALA A 70 0.95 3.33 3.90
C ALA A 70 0.92 3.38 5.44
N ALA A 71 -0.14 2.84 6.05
CA ALA A 71 -0.30 2.75 7.50
C ALA A 71 0.70 1.79 8.17
N GLU A 72 1.10 0.73 7.48
CA GLU A 72 2.03 -0.28 8.00
C GLU A 72 3.50 0.19 7.94
N ARG A 73 3.78 1.31 7.25
CA ARG A 73 5.13 1.85 7.13
C ARG A 73 5.65 2.38 8.47
N PRO A 74 6.90 2.08 8.86
CA PRO A 74 7.47 2.54 10.11
C PRO A 74 7.43 4.07 10.27
N GLU A 75 7.63 4.81 9.17
CA GLU A 75 7.65 6.27 9.21
C GLU A 75 6.27 6.88 9.48
N ASN A 76 5.20 6.17 9.08
CA ASN A 76 3.83 6.64 9.21
C ASN A 76 3.11 6.06 10.42
N LYS A 77 3.66 5.02 11.05
CA LYS A 77 3.01 4.26 12.12
C LYS A 77 2.58 5.15 13.29
N VAL A 78 3.45 6.07 13.73
CA VAL A 78 3.15 6.99 14.85
C VAL A 78 1.98 7.91 14.51
N LEU A 79 1.95 8.46 13.30
CA LEU A 79 0.87 9.34 12.83
C LEU A 79 -0.44 8.57 12.64
N PHE A 80 -0.36 7.34 12.13
CA PHE A 80 -1.52 6.48 11.94
C PHE A 80 -2.14 6.04 13.28
N GLU A 81 -1.31 5.68 14.26
CA GLU A 81 -1.76 5.37 15.62
C GLU A 81 -2.41 6.58 16.30
N LEU A 82 -1.83 7.79 16.13
CA LEU A 82 -2.41 9.03 16.63
C LEU A 82 -3.77 9.32 15.97
N TYR A 83 -3.84 9.26 14.64
CA TYR A 83 -5.08 9.46 13.90
C TYR A 83 -6.17 8.49 14.37
N SER A 84 -5.84 7.20 14.46
CA SER A 84 -6.78 6.16 14.88
C SER A 84 -7.34 6.40 16.29
N LYS A 85 -6.49 6.88 17.22
CA LYS A 85 -6.90 7.27 18.58
C LYS A 85 -7.87 8.45 18.57
N ILE A 86 -7.61 9.46 17.74
CA ILE A 86 -8.46 10.66 17.65
C ILE A 86 -9.78 10.32 16.96
N SER A 87 -9.76 9.56 15.86
CA SER A 87 -10.96 9.20 15.11
C SER A 87 -11.90 8.26 15.86
N GLY A 88 -11.36 7.43 16.77
CA GLY A 88 -12.14 6.53 17.61
C GLY A 88 -12.64 7.18 18.91
N ALA A 89 -12.20 8.40 19.25
CA ALA A 89 -12.65 9.09 20.45
C ALA A 89 -14.05 9.67 20.22
N PRO A 90 -14.96 9.59 21.20
CA PRO A 90 -16.24 10.29 21.11
C PRO A 90 -16.00 11.80 20.96
N PRO A 91 -16.76 12.49 20.11
CA PRO A 91 -16.63 13.94 19.96
C PRO A 91 -16.84 14.62 21.32
N LEU A 92 -15.89 15.47 21.72
CA LEU A 92 -15.92 16.11 23.04
C LEU A 92 -17.10 17.06 23.24
N ASN A 93 -17.72 17.52 22.16
CA ASN A 93 -18.85 18.44 22.20
C ASN A 93 -20.07 17.77 21.54
N SER A 94 -20.94 17.17 22.35
CA SER A 94 -22.36 17.12 22.00
C SER A 94 -22.84 18.56 21.94
N HIS A 95 -23.51 18.96 20.85
CA HIS A 95 -24.19 20.25 20.75
C HIS A 95 -24.91 20.56 22.07
N SER A 96 -24.48 21.62 22.77
CA SER A 96 -25.39 22.30 23.66
C SER A 96 -26.41 22.96 22.75
N ASP A 97 -27.65 22.48 22.79
CA ASP A 97 -28.77 23.20 22.19
C ASP A 97 -28.78 24.61 22.79
N PHE A 98 -28.56 25.62 21.95
CA PHE A 98 -28.80 27.00 22.35
C PHE A 98 -30.32 27.17 22.46
N ILE A 99 -30.80 27.21 23.72
CA ILE A 99 -32.18 27.57 24.09
C ILE A 99 -32.42 29.05 23.79
#